data_AF-A0A6G2KI57-F1
#
_entry.id   AF-A0A6G2KI57-F1
#
_cell.length_a   1.000
_cell.length_b   1.000
_cell.length_c   1.000
_cell.angle_alpha   90.00
_cell.angle_beta   90.00
_cell.angle_gamma   90.00
#
_symmetry.space_group_name_H-M   'P 1'
#
loop_
_entity.id
_entity.type
_entity.pdbx_description
1 polymer ?
#
loop_
_entity_poly.entity_id
_entity_poly.type
_entity_poly.pdbx_seq_one_letter_code
_entity_poly.pdbx_strand_id
1 'polypeptide(L)'
;MSRKSISVKVPSTATPDDIVRLREYLDELPIDIVLSGLGFVQARWHRQNSGTLNVGRKGIINTEVHALTSEQARWRLDNWKIMITEYRRRGYSYPTISRIKKRLNEISG
;
A
#
# COMPACT_ATOMS: atom_id res chain seq x y z
N MET A 1 -13.97 -24.25 -25.57
CA MET A 1 -12.86 -23.79 -24.69
C MET A 1 -12.60 -24.88 -23.66
N SER A 2 -11.35 -25.34 -23.52
CA SER A 2 -10.98 -26.36 -22.53
C SER A 2 -11.07 -25.76 -21.12
N ARG A 3 -11.88 -26.35 -20.24
CA ARG A 3 -11.96 -25.95 -18.83
C ARG A 3 -10.93 -26.74 -18.02
N LYS A 4 -10.25 -26.06 -17.10
CA LYS A 4 -9.32 -26.66 -16.14
C LYS A 4 -9.97 -26.61 -14.75
N SER A 5 -9.86 -27.69 -13.99
CA SER A 5 -10.37 -27.78 -12.62
C SER A 5 -9.23 -27.71 -11.61
N ILE A 6 -9.47 -27.02 -10.50
CA ILE A 6 -8.58 -27.01 -9.33
C ILE A 6 -9.36 -27.47 -8.10
N SER A 7 -8.68 -28.15 -7.18
CA SER A 7 -9.23 -28.48 -5.86
C SER A 7 -8.54 -27.60 -4.81
N VAL A 8 -9.32 -26.82 -4.07
CA VAL A 8 -8.81 -25.87 -3.07
C VAL A 8 -9.26 -26.31 -1.68
N LYS A 9 -8.32 -26.35 -0.73
CA LYS A 9 -8.63 -26.52 0.69
C LYS A 9 -8.89 -25.14 1.30
N VAL A 10 -10.05 -24.96 1.91
CA VAL A 10 -10.43 -23.72 2.61
C VAL A 10 -10.26 -23.89 4.13
N PRO A 11 -10.07 -22.80 4.90
CA PRO A 11 -10.03 -22.87 6.36
C PRO A 11 -11.31 -23.52 6.93
N SER A 12 -11.18 -24.22 8.06
CA SER A 12 -12.32 -24.87 8.73
C SER A 12 -13.40 -23.89 9.20
N THR A 13 -13.09 -22.60 9.26
CA THR A 13 -14.03 -21.53 9.60
C THR A 13 -14.88 -21.06 8.42
N ALA A 14 -14.62 -21.52 7.20
CA ALA A 14 -15.38 -21.14 6.02
C ALA A 14 -16.78 -21.78 6.05
N THR A 15 -17.80 -20.98 5.73
CA THR A 15 -19.19 -21.45 5.64
C THR A 15 -19.50 -22.03 4.25
N PRO A 16 -20.57 -22.82 4.10
CA PRO A 16 -21.03 -23.27 2.77
C PRO A 16 -21.28 -22.10 1.81
N ASP A 17 -21.83 -20.98 2.29
CA ASP A 17 -22.10 -19.78 1.48
C ASP A 17 -20.80 -19.12 0.98
N ASP A 18 -19.72 -19.14 1.78
CA ASP A 18 -18.41 -18.64 1.35
C ASP A 18 -17.86 -19.47 0.18
N ILE A 19 -18.09 -20.78 0.19
CA ILE A 19 -17.66 -21.69 -0.88
C ILE A 19 -18.44 -21.43 -2.17
N VAL A 20 -19.76 -21.20 -2.06
CA VAL A 20 -20.61 -20.85 -3.20
C VAL A 20 -20.13 -19.54 -3.83
N ARG A 21 -19.95 -18.48 -3.03
CA ARG A 21 -19.46 -17.19 -3.51
C ARG A 21 -18.08 -17.27 -4.15
N LEU A 22 -17.17 -18.05 -3.57
CA LEU A 22 -15.83 -18.23 -4.15
C LEU A 22 -15.92 -18.87 -5.54
N ARG A 23 -16.83 -19.83 -5.73
CA ARG A 23 -17.10 -20.43 -7.04
C ARG A 23 -17.66 -19.42 -8.02
N GLU A 24 -18.67 -18.65 -7.61
CA GLU A 24 -19.27 -17.61 -8.45
C GLU A 24 -18.22 -16.59 -8.93
N TYR A 25 -17.36 -16.10 -8.04
CA TYR A 25 -16.28 -15.20 -8.44
C TYR A 25 -15.30 -15.81 -9.44
N LEU A 26 -14.99 -17.10 -9.33
CA LEU A 26 -14.08 -17.81 -10.24
C LEU A 26 -14.73 -18.12 -11.59
N ASP A 27 -16.04 -18.29 -11.63
CA ASP A 27 -16.80 -18.61 -12.85
C ASP A 27 -17.17 -17.34 -13.64
N GLU A 28 -17.47 -16.23 -12.96
CA GLU A 28 -17.91 -14.98 -13.60
C GLU A 28 -16.76 -14.09 -14.07
N LEU A 29 -15.64 -14.06 -13.34
CA LEU A 29 -14.54 -13.13 -13.62
C LEU A 29 -13.45 -13.76 -14.50
N PRO A 30 -12.85 -13.00 -15.42
CA PRO A 30 -11.62 -13.38 -16.09
C PRO A 30 -10.51 -13.76 -15.11
N ILE A 31 -9.77 -14.83 -15.42
CA ILE A 31 -8.77 -15.40 -14.50
C ILE A 31 -7.66 -14.41 -14.14
N ASP A 32 -7.29 -13.50 -15.05
CA ASP A 32 -6.31 -12.45 -14.81
C ASP A 32 -6.79 -11.43 -13.77
N ILE A 33 -8.08 -11.08 -13.79
CA ILE A 33 -8.71 -10.19 -12.80
C ILE A 33 -8.74 -10.87 -11.43
N VAL A 34 -9.16 -12.14 -11.38
CA VAL A 34 -9.16 -12.95 -10.14
C VAL A 34 -7.76 -12.99 -9.52
N LEU A 35 -6.75 -13.35 -10.31
CA LEU A 35 -5.37 -13.46 -9.84
C LEU A 35 -4.82 -12.11 -9.35
N SER A 36 -5.13 -11.02 -10.05
CA SER A 36 -4.74 -9.67 -9.62
C SER A 36 -5.37 -9.29 -8.28
N GLY A 37 -6.67 -9.54 -8.11
CA GLY A 37 -7.39 -9.27 -6.86
C GLY A 37 -6.85 -10.10 -5.69
N LEU A 38 -6.70 -11.41 -5.88
CA LEU A 38 -6.15 -12.30 -4.85
C LEU A 38 -4.71 -11.93 -4.49
N GLY A 39 -3.86 -11.61 -5.47
CA GLY A 39 -2.49 -11.16 -5.23
C GLY A 39 -2.41 -9.87 -4.41
N PHE A 40 -3.28 -8.90 -4.71
CA PHE A 40 -3.38 -7.67 -3.93
C PHE A 40 -3.80 -7.93 -2.47
N VAL A 41 -4.85 -8.74 -2.28
CA VAL A 41 -5.36 -9.08 -0.93
C VAL A 41 -4.32 -9.85 -0.14
N GLN A 42 -3.64 -10.83 -0.76
CA GLN A 42 -2.58 -11.60 -0.13
C GLN A 42 -1.41 -10.71 0.31
N ALA A 43 -0.93 -9.82 -0.58
CA ALA A 43 0.13 -8.88 -0.25
C ALA A 43 -0.26 -7.95 0.92
N ARG A 44 -1.51 -7.48 0.94
CA ARG A 44 -2.05 -6.68 2.05
C ARG A 44 -2.07 -7.48 3.36
N TRP A 45 -2.59 -8.71 3.34
CA TRP A 45 -2.67 -9.58 4.52
C TRP A 45 -1.27 -9.85 5.09
N HIS A 46 -0.29 -10.18 4.26
CA HIS A 46 1.09 -10.39 4.73
C HIS A 46 1.66 -9.14 5.39
N ARG A 47 1.54 -7.96 4.75
CA ARG A 47 2.02 -6.69 5.31
C ARG A 47 1.33 -6.36 6.65
N GLN A 48 0.04 -6.69 6.79
CA GLN A 48 -0.69 -6.44 8.03
C GLN A 48 -0.15 -7.32 9.16
N ASN A 49 0.03 -8.61 8.89
CA ASN A 49 0.50 -9.57 9.87
C ASN A 49 1.99 -9.42 10.20
N SER A 50 2.81 -8.94 9.28
CA SER A 50 4.22 -8.59 9.54
C SER A 50 4.40 -7.24 10.23
N GLY A 51 3.31 -6.48 10.47
CA GLY A 51 3.38 -5.13 11.03
C GLY A 51 3.97 -4.07 10.08
N THR A 52 4.21 -4.40 8.81
CA THR A 52 4.80 -3.48 7.81
C THR A 52 3.75 -2.79 6.94
N LEU A 53 2.46 -2.94 7.25
CA LEU A 53 1.38 -2.28 6.52
C LEU A 53 1.31 -0.78 6.86
N ASN A 54 1.97 0.02 6.03
CA ASN A 54 1.88 1.47 6.09
C ASN A 54 0.63 1.96 5.35
N VAL A 55 -0.50 2.10 6.07
CA VAL A 55 -1.73 2.70 5.51
C VAL A 55 -1.75 4.22 5.64
N GLY A 56 -2.35 4.88 4.65
CA GLY A 56 -2.68 6.32 4.68
C GLY A 56 -1.45 7.21 4.88
N ARG A 57 -1.52 8.10 5.86
CA ARG A 57 -0.50 9.14 6.09
C ARG A 57 0.90 8.58 6.33
N LYS A 58 1.02 7.41 6.99
CA LYS A 58 2.33 6.76 7.22
C LYS A 58 2.98 6.30 5.92
N GLY A 59 2.19 5.78 4.97
CA GLY A 59 2.68 5.38 3.65
C GLY A 59 3.21 6.58 2.86
N ILE A 60 2.44 7.67 2.83
CA ILE A 60 2.83 8.94 2.16
C ILE A 60 4.17 9.46 2.71
N ILE A 61 4.30 9.52 4.04
CA ILE A 61 5.53 10.00 4.67
C ILE A 61 6.71 9.07 4.31
N ASN A 62 6.51 7.74 4.37
CA ASN A 62 7.57 6.79 4.07
C ASN A 62 8.04 6.90 2.61
N THR A 63 7.11 7.02 1.64
CA THR A 63 7.46 7.26 0.23
C THR A 63 8.36 8.48 0.07
N GLU A 64 8.09 9.55 0.81
CA GLU A 64 8.85 10.80 0.69
C GLU A 64 10.23 10.76 1.36
N VAL A 65 10.46 9.90 2.37
CA VAL A 65 11.67 10.00 3.22
C VAL A 65 12.49 8.71 3.37
N HIS A 66 11.97 7.54 3.02
CA HIS A 66 12.60 6.24 3.36
C HIS A 66 13.99 6.00 2.73
N ALA A 67 14.29 6.65 1.61
CA ALA A 67 15.53 6.44 0.84
C ALA A 67 16.34 7.74 0.64
N LEU A 68 16.06 8.78 1.42
CA LEU A 68 16.80 10.04 1.33
C LEU A 68 18.13 9.95 2.07
N THR A 69 19.19 10.45 1.44
CA THR A 69 20.45 10.74 2.14
C THR A 69 20.31 11.99 3.01
N SER A 70 21.20 12.15 3.99
CA SER A 70 21.23 13.36 4.85
C SER A 70 21.39 14.65 4.05
N GLU A 71 22.19 14.64 2.98
CA GLU A 71 22.37 15.77 2.07
C GLU A 71 21.08 16.10 1.30
N GLN A 72 20.40 15.09 0.77
CA GLN A 72 19.12 15.27 0.08
C GLN A 72 18.03 15.77 1.03
N ALA A 73 18.03 15.29 2.29
CA ALA A 73 17.12 15.77 3.31
C ALA A 73 17.38 17.25 3.64
N ARG A 74 18.65 17.65 3.78
CA ARG A 74 19.07 19.04 4.00
C ARG A 74 18.67 19.94 2.84
N TRP A 75 18.92 19.52 1.59
CA TRP A 75 18.51 20.28 0.41
C TRP A 75 16.99 20.53 0.39
N ARG A 76 16.18 19.53 0.74
CA ARG A 76 14.71 19.70 0.83
C ARG A 76 14.29 20.67 1.93
N LEU A 77 15.01 20.70 3.06
CA LEU A 77 14.78 21.65 4.14
C LEU A 77 15.18 23.07 3.75
N ASP A 78 16.30 23.24 3.05
CA ASP A 78 16.76 24.54 2.56
C ASP A 78 15.79 25.09 1.50
N ASN A 79 15.19 24.20 0.70
CA ASN A 79 14.23 24.53 -0.35
C ASN A 79 12.76 24.35 0.08
N TRP A 80 12.47 24.50 1.38
CA TRP A 80 11.19 24.08 1.96
C TRP A 80 9.94 24.72 1.34
N LYS A 81 10.00 25.99 0.91
CA LYS A 81 8.86 26.68 0.27
C LYS A 81 8.43 25.97 -1.03
N ILE A 82 9.41 25.56 -1.83
CA ILE A 82 9.16 24.82 -3.08
C ILE A 82 8.57 23.45 -2.75
N MET A 83 9.11 22.78 -1.72
CA MET A 83 8.60 21.50 -1.26
C MET A 83 7.14 21.58 -0.78
N ILE A 84 6.75 22.62 -0.03
CA ILE A 84 5.36 22.83 0.37
C ILE A 84 4.46 22.89 -0.86
N THR A 85 4.81 23.70 -1.87
CA THR A 85 4.00 23.85 -3.09
C THR A 85 3.84 22.50 -3.81
N GLU A 86 4.92 21.74 -3.97
CA GLU A 86 4.88 20.43 -4.62
C GLU A 86 4.05 19.42 -3.82
N TYR A 87 4.18 19.39 -2.49
CA TYR A 87 3.36 18.54 -1.63
C TYR A 87 1.88 18.91 -1.66
N ARG A 88 1.55 20.20 -1.71
CA ARG A 88 0.17 20.67 -1.85
C ARG A 88 -0.40 20.29 -3.21
N ARG A 89 0.39 20.37 -4.28
CA ARG A 89 0.02 19.90 -5.63
C ARG A 89 -0.27 18.41 -5.67
N ARG A 90 0.47 17.60 -4.89
CA ARG A 90 0.23 16.15 -4.69
C ARG A 90 -0.96 15.84 -3.76
N GLY A 91 -1.68 16.84 -3.26
CA GLY A 91 -2.84 16.66 -2.40
C GLY A 91 -2.51 16.40 -0.93
N TYR A 92 -1.27 16.63 -0.48
CA TYR A 92 -0.91 16.38 0.91
C TYR A 92 -1.52 17.45 1.83
N SER A 93 -2.12 16.99 2.92
CA SER A 93 -2.63 17.87 3.97
C SER A 93 -1.47 18.50 4.76
N TYR A 94 -1.66 19.71 5.29
CA TYR A 94 -0.65 20.38 6.12
C TYR A 94 -0.14 19.50 7.29
N PRO A 95 -0.98 18.71 8.00
CA PRO A 95 -0.49 17.76 9.00
C PRO A 95 0.41 16.63 8.46
N THR A 96 0.33 16.32 7.17
CA THR A 96 1.20 15.35 6.49
C THR A 96 2.53 16.01 6.14
N ILE A 97 2.49 17.21 5.55
CA ILE A 97 3.66 18.03 5.21
C ILE A 97 4.50 18.34 6.45
N SER A 98 3.86 18.70 7.56
CA SER A 98 4.53 18.93 8.85
C SER A 98 5.30 17.70 9.35
N ARG A 99 4.70 16.51 9.22
CA ARG A 99 5.36 15.25 9.61
C ARG A 99 6.50 14.87 8.67
N ILE A 100 6.38 15.13 7.36
CA ILE A 100 7.49 15.00 6.42
C ILE A 100 8.65 15.90 6.85
N LYS A 101 8.39 17.17 7.18
CA LYS A 101 9.42 18.10 7.68
C LYS A 101 10.15 17.55 8.92
N LYS A 102 9.39 17.02 9.88
CA LYS A 102 9.96 16.40 11.08
C LYS A 102 10.92 15.26 10.73
N ARG A 103 10.51 14.37 9.83
CA ARG A 103 11.36 13.24 9.37
C ARG A 103 12.59 13.71 8.61
N LEU A 104 12.47 14.77 7.80
CA LEU A 104 13.63 15.35 7.11
C LEU A 104 14.67 15.89 8.10
N ASN A 105 14.23 16.61 9.15
CA ASN A 105 15.13 17.08 10.22
C ASN A 105 15.84 15.91 10.93
N GLU A 106 15.12 14.80 11.19
CA GLU A 106 15.72 13.61 11.81
C GLU A 106 16.77 12.93 10.90
N ILE A 107 16.64 13.04 9.57
CA ILE A 107 17.58 12.46 8.60
C ILE A 107 18.77 13.40 8.34
N SER A 108 18.56 14.72 8.37
CA SER A 108 19.59 15.72 8.08
C SER A 108 20.61 15.93 9.20
N GLY A 109 20.24 15.54 10.42
CA GLY A 109 20.99 15.84 11.65
C GLY A 109 20.77 17.27 12.10
#